data_AF-A0A932C0G8-F1
#
_entry.id   AF-A0A932C0G8-F1
#
_cell.length_a   1.000
_cell.length_b   1.000
_cell.length_c   1.000
_cell.angle_alpha   90.00
_cell.angle_beta   90.00
_cell.angle_gamma   90.00
#
_symmetry.space_group_name_H-M   'P 1'
#
loop_
_entity.id
_entity.type
_entity.pdbx_description
1 polymer ?
#
loop_
_entity_poly.entity_id
_entity_poly.type
_entity_poly.pdbx_seq_one_letter_code
_entity_poly.pdbx_strand_id
1 'polypeptide(L)'
;MERAVPVAQRMIDAARQRLHLDADDVLRMSLEVQRDGNGGNGDGRIVLPGVRRIIAPKTPGQSAYLQAMQENDIVIGIGPAGTGKTYLAVAAAVDALSRKRVRRIVLARPAVEAGENLGFLPGDLQAKVDPYLRPLYDALEDMMPAERMQRSLETRTIEIAPLAYMRGRTLGDAFVILDEAQNATAAQMKMFLTRLGANSRAVITGDKTQIDLSRSEDSGLLQVERILPGIEGIGLHYFDESDVIRHRLVREIIKAYADDSGS
;
A
#
# COMPACT_ATOMS: atom_id res chain seq x y z
N MET A 1 -5.64 34.08 11.00
CA MET A 1 -4.32 34.72 10.80
C MET A 1 -3.17 33.91 11.41
N GLU A 2 -3.31 33.33 12.62
CA GLU A 2 -2.22 32.58 13.30
C GLU A 2 -1.55 31.46 12.50
N ARG A 3 -2.28 30.75 11.61
CA ARG A 3 -1.73 29.64 10.81
C ARG A 3 -1.11 30.04 9.48
N ALA A 4 -1.37 31.26 9.00
CA ALA A 4 -0.82 31.73 7.73
C ALA A 4 0.64 32.17 7.87
N VAL A 5 1.01 32.68 9.06
CA VAL A 5 2.34 33.19 9.35
C VAL A 5 3.43 32.10 9.28
N PRO A 6 3.27 30.90 9.87
CA PRO A 6 4.30 29.86 9.78
C PRO A 6 4.46 29.29 8.37
N VAL A 7 3.38 29.21 7.60
CA VAL A 7 3.43 28.78 6.18
C VAL A 7 4.18 29.80 5.35
N ALA A 8 3.85 31.08 5.50
CA ALA A 8 4.55 32.17 4.82
C ALA A 8 6.04 32.21 5.22
N GLN A 9 6.36 31.96 6.49
CA GLN A 9 7.75 31.91 6.96
C GLN A 9 8.54 30.78 6.30
N ARG A 10 7.97 29.57 6.20
CA ARG A 10 8.59 28.43 5.49
C ARG A 10 8.77 28.71 3.99
N MET A 11 7.80 29.40 3.36
CA MET A 11 7.92 29.83 1.96
C MET A 11 9.07 30.84 1.78
N ILE A 12 9.21 31.80 2.70
CA ILE A 12 10.29 32.80 2.69
C ILE A 12 11.66 32.13 2.89
N ASP A 13 11.78 31.17 3.81
CA ASP A 13 13.04 30.47 4.06
C ASP A 13 13.45 29.59 2.87
N ALA A 14 12.49 28.91 2.22
CA ALA A 14 12.75 28.17 0.99
C ALA A 14 13.17 29.09 -0.16
N ALA A 15 12.52 30.25 -0.32
CA ALA A 15 12.90 31.24 -1.34
C ALA A 15 14.30 31.82 -1.08
N ARG A 16 14.69 32.05 0.19
CA ARG A 16 16.05 32.48 0.58
C ARG A 16 17.12 31.45 0.21
N GLN A 17 16.77 30.16 0.23
CA GLN A 17 17.64 29.07 -0.21
C GLN A 17 17.63 28.85 -1.74
N ARG A 18 16.96 29.73 -2.52
CA ARG A 18 16.78 29.61 -3.97
C ARG A 18 16.09 28.30 -4.39
N LEU A 19 15.27 27.72 -3.52
CA LEU A 19 14.42 26.60 -3.89
C LEU A 19 13.26 27.12 -4.75
N HIS A 20 13.04 26.50 -5.91
CA HIS A 20 11.82 26.71 -6.70
C HIS A 20 10.64 26.07 -5.97
N LEU A 21 9.66 26.91 -5.62
CA LEU A 21 8.40 26.53 -4.98
C LEU A 21 7.30 26.43 -6.03
N ASP A 22 6.57 25.32 -6.01
CA ASP A 22 5.33 25.13 -6.77
C ASP A 22 4.11 25.08 -5.83
N ALA A 23 2.91 24.91 -6.42
CA ALA A 23 1.67 24.85 -5.65
C ALA A 23 1.63 23.65 -4.67
N ASP A 24 2.28 22.54 -5.02
CA ASP A 24 2.35 21.35 -4.18
C ASP A 24 3.29 21.57 -2.99
N ASP A 25 4.38 22.32 -3.17
CA ASP A 25 5.26 22.74 -2.07
C ASP A 25 4.52 23.63 -1.06
N VAL A 26 3.71 24.59 -1.53
CA VAL A 26 2.94 25.47 -0.66
C VAL A 26 1.83 24.69 0.07
N LEU A 27 1.14 23.81 -0.65
CA LEU A 27 0.12 22.93 -0.05
C LEU A 27 0.74 22.00 0.99
N ARG A 28 1.92 21.42 0.70
CA ARG A 28 2.69 20.61 1.66
C ARG A 28 3.03 21.42 2.91
N MET A 29 3.60 22.62 2.76
CA MET A 29 3.94 23.49 3.89
C MET A 29 2.71 23.88 4.71
N SER A 30 1.58 24.15 4.06
CA SER A 30 0.31 24.41 4.74
C SER A 30 -0.18 23.20 5.54
N LEU A 31 -0.18 22.01 4.94
CA LEU A 31 -0.57 20.77 5.61
C LEU A 31 0.38 20.43 6.76
N GLU A 32 1.68 20.68 6.62
CA GLU A 32 2.66 20.52 7.69
C GLU A 32 2.47 21.50 8.84
N VAL A 33 2.10 22.75 8.59
CA VAL A 33 1.81 23.73 9.64
C VAL A 33 0.49 23.43 10.35
N GLN A 34 -0.50 22.88 9.63
CA GLN A 34 -1.73 22.38 10.25
C GLN A 34 -1.46 21.21 11.20
N ARG A 35 -0.42 20.41 10.95
CA ARG A 35 0.00 19.26 11.78
C ARG A 35 0.58 19.65 13.15
N ASP A 36 1.20 20.83 13.28
CA ASP A 36 1.81 21.28 14.54
C ASP A 36 0.76 21.79 15.56
N GLY A 37 -0.52 21.94 15.16
CA GLY A 37 -1.57 22.53 16.00
C GLY A 37 -2.82 21.68 16.26
N ASN A 38 -3.06 20.58 15.54
CA ASN A 38 -4.20 19.68 15.81
C ASN A 38 -3.98 18.29 15.21
N GLY A 39 -4.04 17.25 16.04
CA GLY A 39 -3.94 15.85 15.60
C GLY A 39 -5.24 15.37 14.96
N GLY A 40 -5.26 15.23 13.63
CA GLY A 40 -6.36 14.59 12.90
C GLY A 40 -6.54 15.19 11.51
N ASN A 41 -6.10 14.46 10.48
CA ASN A 41 -6.23 14.90 9.09
C ASN A 41 -7.52 14.29 8.50
N GLY A 42 -8.62 15.05 8.48
CA GLY A 42 -9.95 14.60 8.05
C GLY A 42 -10.15 14.45 6.54
N ASP A 43 -9.10 14.52 5.72
CA ASP A 43 -9.22 14.54 4.24
C ASP A 43 -8.42 13.40 3.57
N GLY A 44 -7.96 12.40 4.33
CA GLY A 44 -7.24 11.23 3.81
C GLY A 44 -5.88 11.48 3.14
N ARG A 45 -5.41 12.74 3.06
CA ARG A 45 -4.14 13.07 2.41
C ARG A 45 -2.93 12.61 3.22
N ILE A 46 -2.01 11.92 2.55
CA ILE A 46 -0.72 11.48 3.05
C ILE A 46 0.38 12.38 2.46
N VAL A 47 1.16 12.97 3.36
CA VAL A 47 2.29 13.84 3.00
C VAL A 47 3.55 13.24 3.60
N LEU A 48 4.47 12.82 2.73
CA LEU A 48 5.67 12.08 3.07
C LEU A 48 6.91 13.00 3.11
N PRO A 49 7.76 12.91 4.14
CA PRO A 49 8.94 13.77 4.24
C PRO A 49 9.93 13.53 3.10
N GLY A 50 10.33 14.61 2.43
CA GLY A 50 11.31 14.58 1.33
C GLY A 50 10.73 14.22 -0.04
N VAL A 51 9.42 14.00 -0.14
CA VAL A 51 8.72 13.78 -1.41
C VAL A 51 7.84 14.98 -1.72
N ARG A 52 7.96 15.52 -2.94
CA ARG A 52 7.13 16.67 -3.36
C ARG A 52 5.67 16.31 -3.53
N ARG A 53 5.40 15.09 -3.99
CA ARG A 53 4.07 14.59 -4.31
C ARG A 53 3.25 14.31 -3.05
N ILE A 54 2.04 14.88 -2.99
CA ILE A 54 1.03 14.55 -1.99
C ILE A 54 0.21 13.36 -2.50
N ILE A 55 0.10 12.32 -1.68
CA ILE A 55 -0.74 11.15 -2.00
C ILE A 55 -2.11 11.41 -1.39
N ALA A 56 -3.13 11.53 -2.22
CA ALA A 56 -4.49 11.79 -1.79
C ALA A 56 -5.44 10.73 -2.37
N PRO A 57 -6.48 10.31 -1.62
CA PRO A 57 -7.55 9.52 -2.19
C PRO A 57 -8.23 10.32 -3.29
N LYS A 58 -8.56 9.65 -4.39
CA LYS A 58 -9.23 10.26 -5.55
C LYS A 58 -10.72 9.97 -5.60
N THR A 59 -11.18 9.04 -4.76
CA THR A 59 -12.57 8.62 -4.66
C THR A 59 -12.99 8.52 -3.19
N PRO A 60 -14.30 8.58 -2.90
CA PRO A 60 -14.81 8.34 -1.55
C PRO A 60 -14.41 6.97 -0.99
N GLY A 61 -14.42 5.91 -1.82
CA GLY A 61 -13.99 4.56 -1.41
C GLY A 61 -12.53 4.53 -0.97
N GLN A 62 -11.63 5.13 -1.76
CA GLN A 62 -10.22 5.29 -1.37
C GLN A 62 -10.03 6.07 -0.07
N SER A 63 -10.86 7.09 0.18
CA SER A 63 -10.81 7.85 1.44
C SER A 63 -11.24 7.00 2.62
N ALA A 64 -12.37 6.28 2.48
CA ALA A 64 -12.87 5.35 3.49
C ALA A 64 -11.86 4.21 3.77
N TYR A 65 -11.14 3.74 2.77
CA TYR A 65 -10.09 2.75 2.94
C TYR A 65 -8.93 3.25 3.82
N LEU A 66 -8.45 4.47 3.57
CA LEU A 66 -7.39 5.07 4.39
C LEU A 66 -7.87 5.34 5.82
N GLN A 67 -9.14 5.70 6.00
CA GLN A 67 -9.75 5.83 7.32
C GLN A 67 -9.81 4.48 8.05
N ALA A 68 -10.25 3.41 7.36
CA ALA A 68 -10.30 2.08 7.94
C ALA A 68 -8.91 1.62 8.46
N MET A 69 -7.82 1.94 7.75
CA MET A 69 -6.44 1.64 8.21
C MET A 69 -6.00 2.42 9.44
N GLN A 70 -6.63 3.57 9.70
CA GLN A 70 -6.33 4.36 10.90
C GLN A 70 -7.03 3.76 12.12
N GLU A 71 -8.28 3.33 11.93
CA GLU A 71 -9.20 2.86 12.97
C GLU A 71 -9.01 1.38 13.34
N ASN A 72 -8.48 0.56 12.42
CA ASN A 72 -8.32 -0.88 12.63
C ASN A 72 -6.85 -1.29 12.63
N ASP A 73 -6.55 -2.36 13.37
CA ASP A 73 -5.22 -2.98 13.38
C ASP A 73 -4.99 -3.83 12.13
N ILE A 74 -6.04 -4.47 11.62
CA ILE A 74 -6.01 -5.27 10.38
C ILE A 74 -7.07 -4.73 9.43
N VAL A 75 -6.68 -4.47 8.17
CA VAL A 75 -7.64 -4.11 7.11
C VAL A 75 -7.48 -5.03 5.91
N ILE A 76 -8.60 -5.55 5.42
CA ILE A 76 -8.67 -6.37 4.20
C ILE A 76 -9.32 -5.54 3.11
N GLY A 77 -8.50 -5.06 2.17
CA GLY A 77 -8.94 -4.30 0.99
C GLY A 77 -9.17 -5.21 -0.21
N ILE A 78 -10.43 -5.39 -0.61
CA ILE A 78 -10.85 -6.29 -1.68
C ILE A 78 -11.39 -5.48 -2.84
N GLY A 79 -10.90 -5.70 -4.06
CA GLY A 79 -11.53 -5.18 -5.26
C GLY A 79 -10.61 -5.10 -6.47
N PRO A 80 -11.09 -4.52 -7.58
CA PRO A 80 -10.45 -4.67 -8.89
C PRO A 80 -9.05 -4.05 -8.97
N ALA A 81 -8.28 -4.43 -9.99
CA ALA A 81 -7.01 -3.77 -10.32
C ALA A 81 -7.23 -2.30 -10.71
N GLY A 82 -6.36 -1.41 -10.23
CA GLY A 82 -6.42 0.02 -10.51
C GLY A 82 -7.27 0.85 -9.55
N THR A 83 -7.85 0.24 -8.50
CA THR A 83 -8.54 0.95 -7.40
C THR A 83 -7.60 1.63 -6.42
N GLY A 84 -6.30 1.36 -6.51
CA GLY A 84 -5.28 1.95 -5.65
C GLY A 84 -5.07 1.24 -4.32
N LYS A 85 -5.72 0.09 -4.07
CA LYS A 85 -5.63 -0.66 -2.80
C LYS A 85 -4.19 -0.85 -2.28
N THR A 86 -3.30 -1.43 -3.09
CA THR A 86 -1.91 -1.67 -2.69
C THR A 86 -1.12 -0.36 -2.56
N TYR A 87 -1.29 0.57 -3.51
CA TYR A 87 -0.59 1.85 -3.50
C TYR A 87 -0.92 2.69 -2.24
N LEU A 88 -2.20 2.78 -1.88
CA LEU A 88 -2.64 3.50 -0.68
C LEU A 88 -2.19 2.81 0.61
N ALA A 89 -2.15 1.48 0.63
CA ALA A 89 -1.61 0.72 1.77
C ALA A 89 -0.11 1.00 1.98
N VAL A 90 0.70 0.98 0.92
CA VAL A 90 2.13 1.31 1.00
C VAL A 90 2.31 2.76 1.44
N ALA A 91 1.50 3.70 0.93
CA ALA A 91 1.55 5.10 1.36
C ALA A 91 1.27 5.25 2.86
N ALA A 92 0.26 4.53 3.37
CA ALA A 92 -0.08 4.54 4.79
C ALA A 92 1.05 3.92 5.65
N ALA A 93 1.71 2.87 5.16
CA ALA A 93 2.85 2.25 5.81
C ALA A 93 4.07 3.19 5.90
N VAL A 94 4.41 3.86 4.79
CA VAL A 94 5.52 4.84 4.76
C VAL A 94 5.22 6.03 5.66
N ASP A 95 3.97 6.52 5.69
CA ASP A 95 3.55 7.55 6.64
C ASP A 95 3.71 7.07 8.08
N ALA A 96 3.25 5.87 8.42
CA ALA A 96 3.38 5.30 9.76
C ALA A 96 4.85 5.16 10.20
N LEU A 97 5.73 4.71 9.30
CA LEU A 97 7.17 4.63 9.56
C LEU A 97 7.78 6.02 9.74
N SER A 98 7.45 6.97 8.88
CA SER A 98 7.98 8.34 8.95
C SER A 98 7.58 9.06 10.24
N ARG A 99 6.39 8.75 10.77
CA ARG A 99 5.86 9.26 12.03
C ARG A 99 6.29 8.44 13.24
N LYS A 100 7.17 7.44 13.06
CA LYS A 100 7.65 6.54 14.12
C LYS A 100 6.51 5.79 14.85
N ARG A 101 5.35 5.63 14.20
CA ARG A 101 4.24 4.81 14.72
C ARG A 101 4.55 3.32 14.62
N VAL A 102 5.40 2.96 13.68
CA VAL A 102 6.00 1.62 13.53
C VAL A 102 7.51 1.76 13.36
N ARG A 103 8.24 0.70 13.65
CA ARG A 103 9.71 0.64 13.51
C ARG A 103 10.17 0.06 12.18
N ARG A 104 9.31 -0.68 11.50
CA ARG A 104 9.61 -1.33 10.20
C ARG A 104 8.38 -1.52 9.34
N ILE A 105 8.59 -1.69 8.03
CA ILE A 105 7.59 -2.09 7.05
C ILE A 105 7.98 -3.46 6.50
N VAL A 106 7.01 -4.37 6.38
CA VAL A 106 7.21 -5.68 5.75
C VAL A 106 6.17 -5.82 4.65
N LEU A 107 6.63 -5.90 3.40
CA LEU A 107 5.79 -6.13 2.23
C LEU A 107 5.98 -7.57 1.77
N ALA A 108 4.87 -8.32 1.74
CA ALA A 108 4.86 -9.71 1.35
C ALA A 108 3.92 -9.94 0.17
N ARG A 109 4.29 -10.85 -0.73
CA ARG A 109 3.43 -11.31 -1.83
C ARG A 109 3.54 -12.84 -1.93
N PRO A 110 2.43 -13.57 -2.14
CA PRO A 110 2.49 -15.00 -2.46
C PRO A 110 3.24 -15.21 -3.77
N ALA A 111 4.14 -16.19 -3.80
CA ALA A 111 4.71 -16.65 -5.06
C ALA A 111 3.68 -17.56 -5.73
N VAL A 112 3.14 -17.13 -6.87
CA VAL A 112 2.28 -17.96 -7.72
C VAL A 112 2.85 -17.95 -9.12
N GLU A 113 2.91 -19.12 -9.72
CA GLU A 113 3.33 -19.32 -11.11
C GLU A 113 2.18 -18.88 -12.02
N ALA A 114 2.05 -17.56 -12.21
CA ALA A 114 1.08 -16.99 -13.13
C ALA A 114 1.55 -17.22 -14.58
N GLY A 115 1.25 -18.40 -15.13
CA GLY A 115 1.41 -18.71 -16.55
C GLY A 115 2.83 -19.03 -17.04
N GLU A 116 3.88 -18.65 -16.32
CA GLU A 116 5.26 -19.08 -16.55
C GLU A 116 5.78 -19.84 -15.31
N ASN A 117 6.23 -21.09 -15.48
CA ASN A 117 6.79 -21.84 -14.34
C ASN A 117 8.01 -21.08 -13.80
N LEU A 118 8.10 -20.90 -12.47
CA LEU A 118 9.25 -20.28 -11.81
C LEU A 118 10.58 -20.98 -12.18
N GLY A 119 10.49 -22.23 -12.64
CA GLY A 119 11.58 -23.02 -13.20
C GLY A 119 12.28 -22.40 -14.41
N PHE A 120 11.63 -21.56 -15.22
CA PHE A 120 12.17 -21.05 -16.50
C PHE A 120 12.90 -19.71 -16.43
N LEU A 121 12.76 -18.95 -15.34
CA LEU A 121 13.50 -17.70 -15.18
C LEU A 121 14.99 -18.00 -14.87
N PRO A 122 15.96 -17.45 -15.62
CA PRO A 122 17.38 -17.68 -15.33
C PRO A 122 17.79 -16.99 -14.02
N GLY A 123 18.72 -17.60 -13.26
CA GLY A 123 19.28 -17.03 -12.04
C GLY A 123 19.01 -17.84 -10.77
N ASP A 124 19.43 -17.29 -9.63
CA ASP A 124 19.17 -17.87 -8.31
C ASP A 124 17.69 -17.69 -7.91
N LEU A 125 17.28 -18.32 -6.81
CA LEU A 125 15.89 -18.27 -6.36
C LEU A 125 15.40 -16.82 -6.12
N GLN A 126 16.30 -15.91 -5.75
CA GLN A 126 15.95 -14.51 -5.52
C GLN A 126 15.67 -13.80 -6.84
N ALA A 127 16.53 -13.96 -7.84
CA ALA A 127 16.35 -13.41 -9.19
C ALA A 127 15.07 -13.90 -9.87
N LYS A 128 14.62 -15.12 -9.54
CA LYS A 128 13.36 -15.69 -10.03
C LYS A 128 12.11 -15.04 -9.42
N VAL A 129 12.18 -14.58 -8.17
CA VAL A 129 11.01 -14.03 -7.46
C VAL A 129 10.94 -12.49 -7.57
N ASP A 130 12.08 -11.84 -7.85
CA ASP A 130 12.18 -10.38 -7.97
C ASP A 130 11.15 -9.74 -8.92
N PRO A 131 10.83 -10.32 -10.11
CA PRO A 131 9.82 -9.75 -11.01
C PRO A 131 8.44 -9.62 -10.37
N TYR A 132 8.05 -10.56 -9.51
CA TYR A 132 6.75 -10.54 -8.81
C TYR A 132 6.69 -9.48 -7.72
N LEU A 133 7.84 -9.13 -7.15
CA LEU A 133 7.96 -8.11 -6.10
C LEU A 133 8.13 -6.70 -6.68
N ARG A 134 8.49 -6.58 -7.96
CA ARG A 134 8.77 -5.29 -8.63
C ARG A 134 7.68 -4.23 -8.42
N PRO A 135 6.36 -4.52 -8.51
CA PRO A 135 5.34 -3.51 -8.26
C PRO A 135 5.39 -2.87 -6.86
N LEU A 136 5.88 -3.61 -5.85
CA LEU A 136 6.06 -3.09 -4.49
C LEU A 136 7.30 -2.18 -4.39
N TYR A 137 8.36 -2.49 -5.14
CA TYR A 137 9.52 -1.60 -5.28
C TYR A 137 9.11 -0.29 -5.96
N ASP A 138 8.40 -0.36 -7.09
CA ASP A 138 7.95 0.82 -7.84
C ASP A 138 7.06 1.72 -6.96
N ALA A 139 6.16 1.13 -6.16
CA ALA A 139 5.32 1.88 -5.23
C ALA A 139 6.14 2.62 -4.15
N LEU A 140 7.23 2.03 -3.66
CA LEU A 140 8.11 2.68 -2.68
C LEU A 140 8.97 3.79 -3.31
N GLU A 141 9.45 3.59 -4.53
CA GLU A 141 10.21 4.62 -5.29
C GLU A 141 9.37 5.89 -5.47
N ASP A 142 8.06 5.74 -5.68
CA ASP A 142 7.08 6.83 -5.74
C ASP A 142 6.91 7.60 -4.42
N MET A 143 7.26 6.98 -3.29
CA MET A 143 6.94 7.42 -1.93
C MET A 143 8.14 7.83 -1.10
N MET A 144 9.35 7.58 -1.59
CA MET A 144 10.59 7.84 -0.87
C MET A 144 11.70 8.25 -1.84
N PRO A 145 12.58 9.19 -1.48
CA PRO A 145 13.80 9.43 -2.24
C PRO A 145 14.64 8.15 -2.36
N ALA A 146 15.22 7.92 -3.53
CA ALA A 146 15.96 6.68 -3.85
C ALA A 146 17.01 6.31 -2.79
N GLU A 147 17.83 7.27 -2.36
CA GLU A 147 18.87 7.07 -1.34
C GLU A 147 18.31 6.64 0.03
N ARG A 148 17.11 7.12 0.38
CA ARG A 148 16.45 6.77 1.64
C ARG A 148 15.81 5.38 1.54
N MET A 149 15.22 5.06 0.39
CA MET A 149 14.68 3.74 0.12
C MET A 149 15.78 2.68 0.17
N GLN A 150 16.89 2.88 -0.56
CA GLN A 150 18.03 1.97 -0.57
C GLN A 150 18.55 1.70 0.85
N ARG A 151 18.84 2.78 1.61
CA ARG A 151 19.25 2.65 3.01
C ARG A 151 18.24 1.87 3.86
N SER A 152 16.94 2.12 3.68
CA SER A 152 15.90 1.43 4.46
C SER A 152 15.81 -0.06 4.14
N LEU A 153 16.07 -0.45 2.89
CA LEU A 153 16.15 -1.85 2.46
C LEU A 153 17.41 -2.53 3.03
N GLU A 154 18.56 -1.87 2.92
CA GLU A 154 19.84 -2.36 3.46
C GLU A 154 19.78 -2.59 4.98
N THR A 155 19.19 -1.65 5.73
CA THR A 155 19.02 -1.76 7.19
C THR A 155 17.86 -2.68 7.59
N ARG A 156 17.13 -3.25 6.62
CA ARG A 156 15.89 -4.04 6.83
C ARG A 156 14.82 -3.29 7.64
N THR A 157 14.85 -1.97 7.59
CA THR A 157 13.74 -1.13 8.09
C THR A 157 12.52 -1.29 7.18
N ILE A 158 12.75 -1.46 5.88
CA ILE A 158 11.75 -1.92 4.91
C ILE A 158 12.23 -3.27 4.39
N GLU A 159 11.35 -4.25 4.38
CA GLU A 159 11.62 -5.58 3.85
C GLU A 159 10.57 -5.91 2.80
N ILE A 160 11.01 -6.39 1.63
CA ILE A 160 10.14 -6.91 0.59
C ILE A 160 10.54 -8.37 0.38
N ALA A 161 9.60 -9.29 0.59
CA ALA A 161 9.93 -10.71 0.57
C ALA A 161 8.74 -11.57 0.12
N PRO A 162 9.01 -12.80 -0.35
CA PRO A 162 7.93 -13.76 -0.61
C PRO A 162 7.21 -14.13 0.68
N LEU A 163 5.91 -14.43 0.60
CA LEU A 163 5.10 -14.79 1.78
C LEU A 163 5.69 -15.96 2.60
N ALA A 164 6.37 -16.91 1.95
CA ALA A 164 7.03 -18.04 2.62
C ALA A 164 8.05 -17.60 3.69
N TYR A 165 8.67 -16.44 3.53
CA TYR A 165 9.68 -15.89 4.46
C TYR A 165 9.06 -15.38 5.76
N MET A 166 7.72 -15.33 5.85
CA MET A 166 7.01 -14.96 7.09
C MET A 166 6.94 -16.12 8.09
N ARG A 167 7.22 -17.36 7.66
CA ARG A 167 7.14 -18.54 8.52
C ARG A 167 8.09 -18.43 9.71
N GLY A 168 7.59 -18.74 10.91
CA GLY A 168 8.37 -18.74 12.14
C GLY A 168 8.75 -17.35 12.67
N ARG A 169 8.23 -16.27 12.09
CA ARG A 169 8.49 -14.90 12.54
C ARG A 169 7.42 -14.39 13.49
N THR A 170 7.78 -13.36 14.25
CA THR A 170 6.83 -12.50 14.95
C THR A 170 7.06 -11.07 14.48
N LEU A 171 6.02 -10.45 13.93
CA LEU A 171 6.04 -9.15 13.28
C LEU A 171 5.53 -8.08 14.25
N GLY A 172 6.27 -7.82 15.33
CA GLY A 172 5.98 -6.72 16.26
C GLY A 172 6.50 -5.36 15.75
N ASP A 173 5.83 -4.29 16.21
CA ASP A 173 6.11 -2.88 15.88
C ASP A 173 6.31 -2.63 14.38
N ALA A 174 5.50 -3.30 13.56
CA ALA A 174 5.63 -3.35 12.11
C ALA A 174 4.34 -2.93 11.44
N PHE A 175 4.45 -2.28 10.28
CA PHE A 175 3.35 -2.20 9.32
C PHE A 175 3.57 -3.29 8.27
N VAL A 176 2.66 -4.24 8.21
CA VAL A 176 2.79 -5.43 7.35
C VAL A 176 1.76 -5.34 6.23
N ILE A 177 2.17 -5.57 4.99
CA ILE A 177 1.27 -5.63 3.84
C ILE A 177 1.39 -7.00 3.18
N LEU A 178 0.27 -7.68 2.99
CA LEU A 178 0.17 -8.86 2.14
C LEU A 178 -0.56 -8.47 0.85
N ASP A 179 0.20 -8.34 -0.23
CA ASP A 179 -0.33 -8.01 -1.55
C ASP A 179 -0.69 -9.26 -2.36
N GLU A 180 -1.60 -9.11 -3.32
CA GLU A 180 -2.22 -10.22 -4.09
C GLU A 180 -2.68 -11.39 -3.22
N ALA A 181 -3.36 -11.10 -2.12
CA ALA A 181 -3.72 -12.10 -1.13
C ALA A 181 -4.72 -13.14 -1.64
N GLN A 182 -5.40 -12.90 -2.76
CA GLN A 182 -6.23 -13.91 -3.42
C GLN A 182 -5.43 -15.15 -3.85
N ASN A 183 -4.12 -14.96 -4.04
CA ASN A 183 -3.16 -15.97 -4.45
C ASN A 183 -2.45 -16.64 -3.25
N ALA A 184 -2.85 -16.33 -2.02
CA ALA A 184 -2.45 -17.08 -0.84
C ALA A 184 -3.47 -18.18 -0.54
N THR A 185 -3.02 -19.39 -0.21
CA THR A 185 -3.91 -20.45 0.28
C THR A 185 -4.45 -20.13 1.67
N ALA A 186 -5.55 -20.77 2.07
CA ALA A 186 -6.08 -20.70 3.44
C ALA A 186 -5.00 -20.93 4.53
N ALA A 187 -4.13 -21.93 4.33
CA ALA A 187 -3.05 -22.24 5.26
C ALA A 187 -2.00 -21.11 5.33
N GLN A 188 -1.64 -20.52 4.20
CA GLN A 188 -0.71 -19.40 4.13
C GLN A 188 -1.29 -18.12 4.74
N MET A 189 -2.58 -17.84 4.51
CA MET A 189 -3.28 -16.72 5.11
C MET A 189 -3.34 -16.84 6.65
N LYS A 190 -3.73 -18.01 7.17
CA LYS A 190 -3.69 -18.30 8.61
C LYS A 190 -2.27 -18.17 9.17
N MET A 191 -1.28 -18.69 8.46
CA MET A 191 0.12 -18.57 8.84
C MET A 191 0.51 -17.09 8.97
N PHE A 192 0.19 -16.26 7.97
CA PHE A 192 0.49 -14.83 7.93
C PHE A 192 -0.17 -14.07 9.09
N LEU A 193 -1.49 -14.19 9.25
CA LEU A 193 -2.26 -13.48 10.28
C LEU A 193 -1.75 -13.80 11.69
N THR A 194 -1.33 -15.05 11.94
CA THR A 194 -0.77 -15.47 13.23
C THR A 194 0.69 -15.07 13.44
N ARG A 195 1.33 -14.35 12.52
CA ARG A 195 2.67 -13.74 12.74
C ARG A 195 2.59 -12.33 13.32
N LEU A 196 1.42 -11.68 13.27
CA LEU A 196 1.25 -10.31 13.75
C LEU A 196 1.56 -10.22 15.26
N GLY A 197 2.45 -9.30 15.62
CA GLY A 197 2.87 -9.09 17.00
C GLY A 197 2.23 -7.86 17.63
N ALA A 198 2.61 -7.55 18.87
CA ALA A 198 2.18 -6.32 19.54
C ALA A 198 2.55 -5.07 18.73
N ASN A 199 1.70 -4.04 18.82
CA ASN A 199 1.85 -2.75 18.12
C ASN A 199 2.06 -2.87 16.61
N SER A 200 1.60 -3.96 15.99
CA SER A 200 1.65 -4.14 14.55
C SER A 200 0.34 -3.75 13.91
N ARG A 201 0.43 -3.27 12.67
CA ARG A 201 -0.72 -3.06 11.79
C ARG A 201 -0.55 -3.90 10.55
N ALA A 202 -1.64 -4.41 10.01
CA ALA A 202 -1.62 -5.23 8.82
C ALA A 202 -2.64 -4.73 7.78
N VAL A 203 -2.23 -4.75 6.52
CA VAL A 203 -3.14 -4.55 5.40
C VAL A 203 -3.01 -5.74 4.45
N ILE A 204 -4.13 -6.36 4.13
CA ILE A 204 -4.22 -7.47 3.19
C ILE A 204 -4.95 -6.93 1.96
N THR A 205 -4.33 -6.99 0.78
CA THR A 205 -4.94 -6.50 -0.47
C THR A 205 -5.13 -7.65 -1.44
N GLY A 206 -6.27 -7.68 -2.12
CA GLY A 206 -6.48 -8.66 -3.17
C GLY A 206 -7.70 -8.40 -4.05
N ASP A 207 -7.82 -9.21 -5.09
CA ASP A 207 -8.95 -9.20 -6.03
C ASP A 207 -9.52 -10.61 -6.15
N LYS A 208 -10.75 -10.81 -5.67
CA LYS A 208 -11.41 -12.13 -5.70
C LYS A 208 -11.67 -12.66 -7.10
N THR A 209 -11.58 -11.82 -8.13
CA THR A 209 -11.77 -12.21 -9.54
C THR A 209 -10.49 -12.67 -10.22
N GLN A 210 -9.31 -12.46 -9.60
CA GLN A 210 -7.99 -12.76 -10.16
C GLN A 210 -7.27 -13.85 -9.34
N ILE A 211 -7.95 -14.97 -9.08
CA ILE A 211 -7.38 -16.09 -8.32
C ILE A 211 -6.60 -17.01 -9.28
N ASP A 212 -5.28 -17.04 -9.13
CA ASP A 212 -4.35 -17.85 -9.93
C ASP A 212 -4.02 -19.20 -9.27
N LEU A 213 -4.74 -19.57 -8.21
CA LEU A 213 -4.62 -20.88 -7.58
C LEU A 213 -5.26 -21.97 -8.44
N SER A 214 -4.74 -23.21 -8.36
CA SER A 214 -5.30 -24.37 -9.07
C SER A 214 -6.78 -24.60 -8.79
N ARG A 215 -7.24 -24.18 -7.60
CA ARG A 215 -8.61 -24.21 -7.14
C ARG A 215 -8.94 -22.89 -6.49
N SER A 216 -9.94 -22.19 -7.02
CA SER A 216 -10.33 -20.87 -6.53
C SER A 216 -10.78 -20.90 -5.06
N GLU A 217 -11.42 -21.99 -4.64
CA GLU A 217 -11.91 -22.21 -3.28
C GLU A 217 -10.81 -22.34 -2.23
N ASP A 218 -9.57 -22.63 -2.66
CA ASP A 218 -8.41 -22.72 -1.77
C ASP A 218 -7.89 -21.33 -1.34
N SER A 219 -8.39 -20.26 -1.98
CA SER A 219 -8.01 -18.89 -1.68
C SER A 219 -8.30 -18.52 -0.24
N GLY A 220 -7.24 -18.15 0.47
CA GLY A 220 -7.31 -17.63 1.82
C GLY A 220 -8.07 -16.31 1.90
N LEU A 221 -8.07 -15.51 0.82
CA LEU A 221 -8.85 -14.25 0.76
C LEU A 221 -10.36 -14.52 0.86
N LEU A 222 -10.86 -15.47 0.07
CA LEU A 222 -12.27 -15.88 0.13
C LEU A 222 -12.64 -16.46 1.49
N GLN A 223 -11.71 -17.15 2.14
CA GLN A 223 -11.93 -17.69 3.48
C GLN A 223 -12.03 -16.58 4.53
N VAL A 224 -11.09 -15.65 4.58
CA VAL A 224 -11.08 -14.58 5.58
C VAL A 224 -12.27 -13.65 5.45
N GLU A 225 -12.74 -13.42 4.22
CA GLU A 225 -13.98 -12.69 3.96
C GLU A 225 -15.19 -13.32 4.67
N ARG A 226 -15.22 -14.65 4.80
CA ARG A 226 -16.31 -15.36 5.48
C ARG A 226 -16.14 -15.44 7.01
N ILE A 227 -14.91 -15.56 7.51
CA ILE A 227 -14.67 -15.95 8.91
C ILE A 227 -14.20 -14.81 9.83
N LEU A 228 -13.67 -13.72 9.27
CA LEU A 228 -13.18 -12.58 10.06
C LEU A 228 -14.18 -11.42 10.28
N PRO A 229 -15.33 -11.31 9.57
CA PRO A 229 -16.32 -10.30 9.93
C PRO A 229 -16.77 -10.42 11.40
N GLY A 230 -16.85 -9.27 12.08
CA GLY A 230 -17.29 -9.18 13.48
C GLY A 230 -16.17 -9.27 14.53
N ILE A 231 -14.91 -9.48 14.13
CA ILE A 231 -13.77 -9.41 15.04
C ILE A 231 -13.36 -7.94 15.22
N GLU A 232 -13.33 -7.46 16.46
CA GLU A 232 -12.89 -6.11 16.80
C GLU A 232 -11.44 -5.86 16.33
N GLY A 233 -11.20 -4.68 15.74
CA GLY A 233 -9.90 -4.32 15.19
C GLY A 233 -9.61 -4.86 13.79
N ILE A 234 -10.56 -5.59 13.17
CA ILE A 234 -10.47 -6.04 11.77
C ILE A 234 -11.53 -5.34 10.91
N GLY A 235 -11.07 -4.56 9.93
CA GLY A 235 -11.93 -3.91 8.93
C GLY A 235 -11.91 -4.63 7.59
N LEU A 236 -13.08 -4.86 6.98
CA LEU A 236 -13.18 -5.26 5.58
C LEU A 236 -13.59 -4.04 4.75
N HIS A 237 -12.84 -3.76 3.70
CA HIS A 237 -13.12 -2.66 2.78
C HIS A 237 -13.24 -3.18 1.36
N TYR A 238 -14.34 -2.84 0.70
CA TYR A 238 -14.66 -3.27 -0.64
C TYR A 238 -14.56 -2.09 -1.61
N PHE A 239 -13.70 -2.23 -2.60
CA PHE A 239 -13.62 -1.35 -3.75
C PHE A 239 -14.49 -1.86 -4.88
N ASP A 240 -14.98 -0.94 -5.70
CA ASP A 240 -15.70 -1.26 -6.93
C ASP A 240 -15.11 -0.51 -8.14
N GLU A 241 -15.78 -0.62 -9.29
CA GLU A 241 -15.36 0.02 -10.55
C GLU A 241 -15.29 1.55 -10.46
N SER A 242 -16.06 2.18 -9.55
CA SER A 242 -16.03 3.64 -9.37
C SER A 242 -14.73 4.12 -8.74
N ASP A 243 -14.00 3.24 -8.05
CA ASP A 243 -12.70 3.52 -7.46
C ASP A 243 -11.52 3.39 -8.44
N VAL A 244 -11.78 2.87 -9.65
CA VAL A 244 -10.74 2.59 -10.64
C VAL A 244 -10.25 3.88 -11.31
N ILE A 245 -9.04 4.30 -10.98
CA ILE A 245 -8.41 5.48 -11.59
C ILE A 245 -7.42 5.03 -12.66
N ARG A 246 -7.85 5.13 -13.92
CA ARG A 246 -7.04 4.82 -15.10
C ARG A 246 -7.03 6.00 -16.05
N HIS A 247 -5.94 6.13 -16.80
CA HIS A 247 -5.85 7.10 -17.88
C HIS A 247 -6.99 6.89 -18.89
N ARG A 248 -7.53 7.97 -19.48
CA ARG A 248 -8.66 7.92 -20.42
C ARG A 248 -8.45 6.88 -21.52
N LEU A 249 -7.28 6.90 -22.16
CA LEU A 249 -6.93 5.95 -23.23
C LEU A 249 -6.94 4.49 -22.76
N VAL A 250 -6.51 4.21 -21.53
CA VAL A 250 -6.52 2.83 -21.01
C VAL A 250 -7.96 2.34 -20.86
N ARG A 251 -8.89 3.20 -20.43
CA ARG A 251 -10.33 2.85 -20.37
C ARG A 251 -10.89 2.58 -21.76
N GLU A 252 -10.53 3.39 -22.75
CA GLU A 252 -10.95 3.21 -24.16
C GLU A 252 -10.42 1.89 -24.74
N ILE A 253 -9.15 1.54 -24.46
CA ILE A 253 -8.55 0.27 -24.88
C ILE A 253 -9.29 -0.91 -24.23
N ILE A 254 -9.53 -0.88 -22.92
CA ILE A 254 -10.24 -1.96 -22.22
C ILE A 254 -11.64 -2.16 -22.82
N LYS A 255 -12.34 -1.05 -23.09
CA LYS A 255 -13.66 -1.10 -23.72
C LYS A 255 -13.59 -1.74 -25.11
N ALA A 256 -12.62 -1.38 -25.93
CA ALA A 256 -12.45 -1.97 -27.26
C ALA A 256 -12.23 -3.50 -27.21
N TYR A 257 -11.45 -4.00 -26.26
CA TYR A 257 -11.28 -5.44 -26.05
C TYR A 257 -12.54 -6.13 -25.53
N ALA A 258 -13.30 -5.48 -24.65
CA ALA A 258 -14.56 -6.02 -24.14
C ALA A 258 -15.64 -6.12 -25.24
N ASP A 259 -15.69 -5.13 -26.14
CA ASP A 259 -16.62 -5.12 -27.28
C ASP A 259 -16.26 -6.21 -28.32
N ASP A 260 -14.96 -6.50 -28.52
CA ASP A 260 -14.48 -7.58 -29.40
C ASP A 260 -14.77 -8.98 -28.82
N SER A 261 -14.50 -9.18 -27.53
CA SER A 261 -14.76 -10.47 -26.86
C SER A 261 -16.24 -10.77 -26.59
N GLY A 262 -17.13 -9.79 -26.85
CA GLY A 262 -18.58 -9.95 -26.88
C GLY A 262 -19.18 -10.16 -28.29
N SER A 263 -18.35 -10.30 -29.33
CA SER A 263 -18.75 -10.55 -30.73
C SER A 263 -18.65 -12.02 -31.15
#